data_AF-A0A1A8E883-F1
#
_entry.id   AF-A0A1A8E883-F1
#
_cell.length_a   1.000
_cell.length_b   1.000
_cell.length_c   1.000
_cell.angle_alpha   90.00
_cell.angle_beta   90.00
_cell.angle_gamma   90.00
#
_symmetry.space_group_name_H-M   'P 1'
#
loop_
_entity.id
_entity.type
_entity.pdbx_description
1 polymer ?
#
loop_
_entity_poly.entity_id
_entity_poly.type
_entity_poly.pdbx_seq_one_letter_code
_entity_poly.pdbx_strand_id
1 'polypeptide(L)'
;QEDNKVLQEDNKVLQEDNKVLSEETEALRKHISDEMCLKKRAGWLLRGDKCYHFSRNKTSWNESRRSCEALGADLVKIDSREEQEF
;
A
#
# COMPACT_ATOMS: atom_id res chain seq x y z
N GLN A 1 39.69 8.45 -24.26
CA GLN A 1 39.16 7.08 -24.46
C GLN A 1 38.90 6.41 -23.11
N GLU A 2 39.77 6.59 -22.11
CA GLU A 2 39.55 6.21 -20.71
C GLU A 2 38.25 6.77 -20.10
N ASP A 3 38.02 8.09 -20.19
CA ASP A 3 36.90 8.74 -19.47
C ASP A 3 35.53 8.21 -19.91
N ASN A 4 35.38 7.86 -21.20
CA ASN A 4 34.14 7.29 -21.71
C ASN A 4 33.91 5.86 -21.16
N LYS A 5 35.00 5.11 -20.95
CA LYS A 5 34.95 3.77 -20.35
C LYS A 5 34.58 3.83 -18.86
N VAL A 6 35.12 4.81 -18.13
CA VAL A 6 34.76 5.06 -16.73
C VAL A 6 33.28 5.43 -16.63
N LEU A 7 32.81 6.38 -17.46
CA LEU A 7 31.40 6.79 -17.50
C LEU A 7 30.45 5.63 -17.84
N GLN A 8 30.85 4.70 -18.71
CA GLN A 8 30.05 3.52 -19.01
C GLN A 8 29.94 2.57 -17.81
N GLU A 9 31.01 2.45 -17.03
CA GLU A 9 31.01 1.59 -15.85
C GLU A 9 30.18 2.21 -14.71
N ASP A 10 30.34 3.51 -14.46
CA ASP A 10 29.54 4.24 -13.47
C ASP A 10 28.04 4.16 -13.80
N ASN A 11 27.67 4.25 -15.08
CA ASN A 11 26.27 4.10 -15.49
C ASN A 11 25.71 2.69 -15.21
N LYS A 12 26.51 1.63 -15.35
CA LYS A 12 26.07 0.27 -15.00
C LYS A 12 25.86 0.13 -13.51
N VAL A 13 26.79 0.64 -12.71
CA VAL A 13 26.68 0.62 -11.25
C VAL A 13 25.44 1.38 -10.82
N LEU A 14 25.22 2.58 -11.36
CA LEU A 14 24.01 3.38 -11.07
C LEU A 14 22.72 2.66 -11.48
N GLN A 15 22.72 1.90 -12.57
CA GLN A 15 21.56 1.10 -12.96
C GLN A 15 21.27 -0.02 -11.96
N GLU A 16 22.31 -0.70 -11.47
CA GLU A 16 22.16 -1.75 -10.46
C GLU A 16 21.68 -1.16 -9.12
N ASP A 17 22.27 -0.06 -8.69
CA ASP A 17 21.87 0.64 -7.45
C ASP A 17 20.41 1.09 -7.52
N ASN A 18 19.97 1.65 -8.66
CA ASN A 18 18.57 2.05 -8.86
C ASN A 18 17.61 0.85 -8.80
N LYS A 19 18.02 -0.29 -9.32
CA LYS A 19 17.22 -1.52 -9.26
C LYS A 19 17.08 -2.00 -7.81
N VAL A 20 18.18 -2.05 -7.06
CA VAL A 20 18.17 -2.43 -5.63
C VAL A 20 17.29 -1.47 -4.83
N LEU A 21 17.43 -0.15 -5.04
CA LEU A 21 16.58 0.85 -4.38
C LEU A 21 15.09 0.61 -4.69
N SER A 22 14.75 0.28 -5.94
CA SER A 22 13.36 -0.02 -6.31
C SER A 22 12.82 -1.20 -5.50
N GLU A 23 13.58 -2.30 -5.43
CA GLU A 23 13.20 -3.50 -4.67
C GLU A 23 13.06 -3.21 -3.16
N GLU A 24 13.98 -2.44 -2.57
CA GLU A 24 13.91 -2.02 -1.17
C GLU A 24 12.68 -1.15 -0.88
N THR A 25 12.34 -0.22 -1.78
CA THR A 25 11.16 0.63 -1.61
C THR A 25 9.85 -0.17 -1.68
N GLU A 26 9.78 -1.19 -2.54
CA GLU A 26 8.65 -2.10 -2.61
C GLU A 26 8.51 -2.93 -1.33
N ALA A 27 9.63 -3.46 -0.82
CA ALA A 27 9.66 -4.21 0.43
C ALA A 27 9.22 -3.36 1.62
N LEU A 28 9.71 -2.11 1.72
CA LEU A 28 9.32 -1.17 2.77
C LEU A 28 7.85 -0.78 2.68
N ARG A 29 7.34 -0.50 1.48
CA ARG A 29 5.90 -0.22 1.27
C ARG A 29 5.05 -1.37 1.79
N LYS A 30 5.42 -2.61 1.45
CA LYS A 30 4.71 -3.80 1.92
C LYS A 30 4.73 -3.90 3.45
N HIS A 31 5.89 -3.69 4.06
CA HIS A 31 6.03 -3.75 5.52
C HIS A 31 5.16 -2.70 6.23
N ILE A 32 5.13 -1.47 5.72
CA ILE A 32 4.28 -0.40 6.27
C ILE A 32 2.80 -0.78 6.14
N SER A 33 2.35 -1.30 5.00
CA SER A 33 0.97 -1.73 4.80
C SER A 33 0.57 -2.86 5.76
N ASP A 34 1.43 -3.87 5.92
CA ASP A 34 1.22 -5.00 6.84
C ASP A 34 1.12 -4.52 8.29
N GLU A 35 2.04 -3.67 8.75
CA GLU A 35 2.01 -3.12 10.10
C GLU A 35 0.78 -2.23 10.35
N MET A 36 0.35 -1.46 9.34
CA MET A 36 -0.73 -0.50 9.50
C MET A 36 -2.09 -1.18 9.75
N CYS A 37 -2.38 -2.30 9.09
CA CYS A 37 -3.61 -3.05 9.39
C CYS A 37 -3.45 -3.93 10.64
N LEU A 38 -2.34 -4.65 10.79
CA LEU A 38 -2.21 -5.70 11.80
C LEU A 38 -1.93 -5.18 13.22
N LYS A 39 -1.14 -4.11 13.37
CA LYS A 39 -0.77 -3.58 14.70
C LYS A 39 -1.70 -2.48 15.20
N LYS A 40 -2.19 -1.60 14.33
CA LYS A 40 -3.03 -0.44 14.74
C LYS A 40 -4.53 -0.70 14.72
N ARG A 41 -5.00 -1.76 14.04
CA ARG A 41 -6.41 -2.00 13.77
C ARG A 41 -6.76 -3.49 13.86
N ALA A 42 -6.61 -4.07 15.04
CA ALA A 42 -6.94 -5.49 15.28
C ALA A 42 -8.35 -5.84 14.75
N GLY A 43 -8.44 -6.89 13.92
CA GLY A 43 -9.68 -7.32 13.27
C GLY A 43 -9.93 -6.73 11.87
N TRP A 44 -9.01 -5.91 11.34
CA TRP A 44 -9.08 -5.42 9.96
C TRP A 44 -8.37 -6.38 9.01
N LEU A 45 -8.88 -6.47 7.79
CA LEU A 45 -8.36 -7.36 6.75
C LEU A 45 -7.53 -6.57 5.75
N LEU A 46 -6.27 -6.95 5.55
CA LEU A 46 -5.41 -6.39 4.51
C LEU A 46 -5.72 -7.07 3.16
N ARG A 47 -5.91 -6.26 2.11
CA ARG A 47 -5.88 -6.71 0.71
C ARG A 47 -5.15 -5.68 -0.14
N GLY A 48 -4.11 -6.12 -0.84
CA GLY A 48 -3.23 -5.22 -1.57
C GLY A 48 -2.55 -4.25 -0.61
N ASP A 49 -2.80 -2.96 -0.80
CA ASP A 49 -2.31 -1.85 0.00
C ASP A 49 -3.41 -1.19 0.87
N LYS A 50 -4.63 -1.76 0.91
CA LYS A 50 -5.78 -1.22 1.65
C LYS A 50 -6.17 -2.12 2.84
N CYS A 51 -6.58 -1.50 3.94
CA CYS A 51 -7.18 -2.18 5.11
C CYS A 51 -8.70 -2.06 5.10
N TYR A 52 -9.41 -3.18 5.30
CA TYR A 52 -10.87 -3.23 5.31
C TYR A 52 -11.43 -3.63 6.67
N HIS A 53 -12.53 -3.00 7.07
CA HIS A 53 -13.29 -3.35 8.26
C HIS A 53 -14.75 -3.57 7.90
N PHE A 54 -15.29 -4.72 8.31
CA PHE A 54 -16.65 -5.12 8.00
C PHE A 54 -17.56 -4.93 9.21
N SER A 55 -18.51 -4.00 9.11
CA SER A 55 -19.60 -3.86 10.08
C SER A 55 -20.78 -4.73 9.64
N ARG A 56 -21.41 -5.44 10.60
CA ARG A 56 -22.66 -6.17 10.36
C ARG A 56 -23.91 -5.31 10.59
N ASN A 57 -23.73 -4.08 11.08
CA ASN A 57 -24.83 -3.17 11.36
C ASN A 57 -25.40 -2.62 10.06
N LYS A 58 -26.73 -2.57 9.97
CA LYS A 58 -27.44 -1.93 8.87
C LYS A 58 -27.84 -0.53 9.30
N THR A 59 -27.26 0.48 8.68
CA THR A 59 -27.48 1.89 8.96
C THR A 59 -27.66 2.68 7.66
N SER A 60 -28.13 3.92 7.76
CA SER A 60 -28.15 4.80 6.60
C SER A 60 -26.72 5.06 6.10
N TRP A 61 -26.57 5.43 4.83
CA TRP A 61 -25.25 5.71 4.24
C TRP A 61 -24.44 6.72 5.06
N ASN A 62 -25.09 7.81 5.50
CA ASN A 62 -24.47 8.87 6.30
C ASN A 62 -23.98 8.36 7.66
N GLU A 63 -24.74 7.48 8.32
CA GLU A 63 -24.35 6.89 9.61
C GLU A 63 -23.20 5.89 9.45
N SER A 64 -23.23 5.08 8.39
CA SER A 64 -22.15 4.15 8.07
C SER A 64 -20.84 4.91 7.86
N ARG A 65 -20.87 6.00 7.07
CA ARG A 65 -19.69 6.84 6.82
C ARG A 65 -19.15 7.47 8.10
N ARG A 66 -20.01 8.10 8.91
CA ARG A 66 -19.60 8.65 10.22
C ARG A 66 -18.98 7.60 11.13
N SER A 67 -19.48 6.35 11.09
CA SER A 67 -18.91 5.26 11.88
C SER A 67 -17.51 4.86 11.40
N CYS A 68 -17.27 4.84 10.08
CA CYS A 68 -15.94 4.62 9.52
C CYS A 68 -14.97 5.77 9.87
N GLU A 69 -15.44 7.02 9.77
CA GLU A 69 -14.67 8.21 10.15
C GLU A 69 -14.26 8.20 11.62
N ALA A 70 -15.15 7.77 12.53
CA ALA A 70 -14.85 7.60 13.94
C ALA A 70 -13.75 6.56 14.23
N LEU A 71 -13.53 5.61 13.30
CA LEU A 71 -12.44 4.62 13.35
C LEU A 71 -11.16 5.12 12.64
N GLY A 72 -11.14 6.36 12.15
CA GLY A 72 -10.05 6.93 11.37
C GLY A 72 -9.96 6.36 9.94
N ALA A 73 -11.07 5.93 9.36
CA ALA A 73 -11.16 5.44 7.99
C ALA A 73 -12.31 6.13 7.22
N ASP A 74 -12.59 5.67 6.01
CA ASP A 74 -13.75 6.11 5.24
C ASP A 74 -14.56 4.89 4.80
N LEU A 75 -15.81 5.12 4.39
CA LEU A 75 -16.66 4.10 3.81
C LEU A 75 -16.03 3.61 2.49
N VAL A 76 -16.03 2.29 2.28
CA VAL A 76 -15.37 1.69 1.11
C VAL A 76 -15.99 2.22 -0.19
N LYS A 77 -15.12 2.62 -1.11
CA LYS A 77 -15.44 2.84 -2.52
C LYS A 77 -14.71 1.76 -3.31
N ILE A 78 -15.48 1.00 -4.09
CA ILE A 78 -14.96 -0.07 -4.91
C ILE A 78 -14.52 0.53 -6.24
N ASP A 79 -13.21 0.52 -6.49
CA ASP A 79 -12.60 1.16 -7.67
C ASP A 79 -12.14 0.15 -8.73
N SER A 80 -12.20 -1.16 -8.46
CA SER A 80 -11.86 -2.20 -9.44
C SER A 80 -12.73 -3.46 -9.34
N ARG A 81 -12.66 -4.30 -10.37
CA ARG A 81 -13.35 -5.60 -10.39
C ARG A 81 -12.74 -6.55 -9.35
N GLU A 82 -11.44 -6.53 -9.22
CA GLU A 82 -10.70 -7.35 -8.25
C GLU A 82 -11.09 -6.98 -6.81
N GLU A 83 -11.31 -5.69 -6.53
CA GLU A 83 -11.81 -5.21 -5.23
C GLU A 83 -13.29 -5.59 -5.00
N GLN A 84 -14.10 -5.66 -6.06
CA GLN A 84 -15.50 -6.07 -5.98
C GLN A 84 -15.70 -7.58 -5.73
N GLU A 85 -14.81 -8.40 -6.29
CA GLU A 85 -14.85 -9.87 -6.20
C GLU A 85 -14.25 -10.42 -4.90
N PHE A 86 -13.56 -9.58 -4.15
CA PHE A 86 -13.02 -9.86 -2.82
C PHE A 86 -14.13 -9.97 -1.76
#